data_AF-A0A1U7YSR0-F1
#
_entry.id   AF-A0A1U7YSR0-F1
#
_cell.length_a   1.000
_cell.length_b   1.000
_cell.length_c   1.000
_cell.angle_alpha   90.00
_cell.angle_beta   90.00
_cell.angle_gamma   90.00
#
_symmetry.space_group_name_H-M   'P 1'
#
loop_
_entity.id
_entity.type
_entity.pdbx_description
1 polymer ?
#
loop_
_entity_poly.entity_id
_entity_poly.type
_entity_poly.pdbx_seq_one_letter_code
_entity_poly.pdbx_strand_id
1 'polypeptide(L)'
;MAEFRVARVEQGHAKIRNVPIAVTPEGFWCCPSPVVFQKTLKAQNPQNKPKPSPQPPKTSVQKKQTPLTERKSATPSRSKTVSDDQRTVSSDTAVASPPVVIERVPKPNTENLQRKVAVEFGEPATSDLKVVLSGKQGFSVKMSVHKNVLVENSSFFAEKLSQQESPLTCLELGDCEDVEIYVETVGLMYCKEMKQRLIKQSVSRVLRILKVAEFLGFHMCVKSCLEYLEAVPWIGEEEEEKVVSSVLRLCSDGIKVTPVLKRVSSDISNPPNDTLAHIMELVLKSNEERGRREMKSLVLRLLRENNKLPVNSGGIADICNVNIYNSCRNCLDSLLLLFRQAADPGFTDKSMDGKGSVVKQIALEADNLLWLLEILADRQAADEFALIWASQQELATLHSRLPTVSRHLISCITARLFVGIGRGEILPSKDTRLLLLQTWLQPLIDDYSWLQHGCRSFDRKVVEEGMGRTILTLPLEDQQSILLSWLGSFLKAGDSCPNLQRAFEVWWRRTFIKPFTETQGDLVQSENSVASNTDVLS
;
A
#
# COMPACT_ATOMS: atom_id res chain seq x y z
N MET A 1 -37.24 -58.10 51.63
CA MET A 1 -36.12 -58.93 52.13
C MET A 1 -35.59 -59.71 50.93
N ALA A 2 -34.29 -59.87 50.67
CA ALA A 2 -33.13 -59.38 51.43
C ALA A 2 -31.96 -58.98 50.51
N GLU A 3 -31.10 -58.11 51.05
CA GLU A 3 -29.63 -58.04 51.00
C GLU A 3 -28.87 -58.67 49.80
N PHE A 4 -28.01 -57.95 49.06
CA PHE A 4 -26.75 -57.25 49.40
C PHE A 4 -25.53 -58.12 49.74
N ARG A 5 -24.49 -58.00 48.90
CA ARG A 5 -23.07 -57.90 49.30
C ARG A 5 -22.25 -57.22 48.18
N VAL A 6 -21.17 -56.53 48.54
CA VAL A 6 -20.32 -55.71 47.66
C VAL A 6 -18.85 -56.05 47.91
N ALA A 7 -18.00 -55.93 46.87
CA ALA A 7 -16.54 -56.04 46.96
C ALA A 7 -15.86 -54.72 46.53
N ARG A 8 -14.62 -54.50 47.00
CA ARG A 8 -13.86 -53.24 46.83
C ARG A 8 -13.44 -52.96 45.38
N VAL A 9 -13.23 -51.68 45.09
CA VAL A 9 -12.42 -51.17 43.97
C VAL A 9 -11.32 -50.26 44.56
N GLU A 10 -10.11 -50.32 44.01
CA GLU A 10 -8.95 -49.54 44.47
C GLU A 10 -8.81 -48.18 43.75
N GLN A 11 -8.02 -47.26 44.32
CA GLN A 11 -7.82 -45.91 43.77
C GLN A 11 -6.81 -45.88 42.62
N GLY A 12 -7.23 -45.34 41.46
CA GLY A 12 -6.34 -45.10 40.32
C GLY A 12 -5.59 -43.76 40.42
N HIS A 13 -4.25 -43.79 40.41
CA HIS A 13 -3.42 -42.58 40.46
C HIS A 13 -3.40 -41.81 39.12
N ALA A 14 -3.69 -40.51 39.16
CA ALA A 14 -3.48 -39.60 38.03
C ALA A 14 -1.99 -39.27 37.84
N LYS A 15 -1.46 -39.45 36.63
CA LYS A 15 -0.05 -39.18 36.30
C LYS A 15 0.19 -37.69 36.01
N ILE A 16 0.55 -36.92 37.04
CA ILE A 16 1.08 -35.57 36.89
C ILE A 16 2.48 -35.65 36.26
N ARG A 17 2.78 -34.76 35.31
CA ARG A 17 4.07 -34.73 34.59
C ARG A 17 4.83 -33.43 34.86
N ASN A 18 5.44 -33.35 36.03
CA ASN A 18 6.27 -32.21 36.43
C ASN A 18 7.43 -32.05 35.44
N VAL A 19 7.53 -30.86 34.83
CA VAL A 19 8.70 -30.40 34.07
C VAL A 19 9.20 -29.16 34.80
N PRO A 20 10.22 -29.26 35.67
CA PRO A 20 10.69 -28.12 36.43
C PRO A 20 11.36 -27.11 35.48
N ILE A 21 10.77 -25.92 35.37
CA ILE A 21 11.35 -24.77 34.69
C ILE A 21 11.86 -23.83 35.78
N ALA A 22 13.12 -24.03 36.18
CA ALA A 22 13.76 -23.18 37.17
C ALA A 22 14.14 -21.83 36.56
N VAL A 23 13.74 -20.74 37.23
CA VAL A 23 14.24 -19.39 36.95
C VAL A 23 15.43 -19.13 37.88
N THR A 24 16.56 -18.66 37.35
CA THR A 24 17.74 -18.38 38.20
C THR A 24 17.61 -17.05 38.96
N PRO A 25 18.44 -16.77 39.98
CA PRO A 25 18.48 -15.46 40.64
C PRO A 25 18.82 -14.28 39.71
N GLU A 26 19.51 -14.56 38.60
CA GLU A 26 19.74 -13.63 37.47
C GLU A 26 18.53 -13.50 36.53
N GLY A 27 17.37 -14.02 36.96
CA GLY A 27 16.11 -14.04 36.23
C GLY A 27 16.12 -14.88 34.94
N PHE A 28 17.16 -15.68 34.63
CA PHE A 28 17.23 -16.40 33.35
C PHE A 28 16.06 -17.37 33.22
N TRP A 29 15.30 -17.17 32.15
CA TRP A 29 14.14 -17.99 31.80
C TRP A 29 14.48 -18.72 30.51
N CYS A 30 14.84 -19.99 30.61
CA CYS A 30 14.88 -20.85 29.45
C CYS A 30 13.43 -21.11 29.04
N CYS A 31 12.90 -20.30 28.12
CA CYS A 31 11.54 -20.47 27.61
C CYS A 31 11.36 -21.92 27.15
N PRO A 32 10.39 -22.69 27.70
CA PRO A 32 10.00 -23.93 27.06
C PRO A 32 9.55 -23.56 25.64
N SER A 33 10.23 -24.11 24.63
CA SER A 33 9.86 -23.88 23.23
C SER A 33 8.35 -24.12 23.04
N PRO A 34 7.62 -23.35 22.20
CA PRO A 34 6.17 -23.54 22.00
C PRO A 34 5.79 -24.98 21.61
N VAL A 35 6.74 -25.76 21.09
CA VAL A 35 6.69 -27.22 20.91
C VAL A 35 6.28 -28.00 22.17
N VAL A 36 6.52 -27.49 23.37
CA VAL A 36 6.10 -28.11 24.65
C VAL A 36 4.58 -27.98 24.86
N PHE A 37 4.00 -26.84 24.47
CA PHE A 37 2.55 -26.59 24.60
C PHE A 37 1.75 -27.13 23.41
N GLN A 38 2.29 -27.04 22.18
CA GLN A 38 1.59 -27.35 20.92
C GLN A 38 1.56 -28.84 20.50
N LYS A 39 2.22 -29.76 21.20
CA LYS A 39 2.42 -31.16 20.74
C LYS A 39 1.16 -32.06 20.83
N THR A 40 0.16 -31.77 20.01
CA THR A 40 -0.99 -32.68 19.76
C THR A 40 -1.57 -32.65 18.33
N LEU A 41 -0.73 -32.40 17.32
CA LEU A 41 -1.00 -32.76 15.91
C LEU A 41 0.17 -33.56 15.34
N LYS A 42 -0.12 -34.65 14.64
CA LYS A 42 0.87 -35.54 13.99
C LYS A 42 0.70 -35.52 12.47
N ALA A 43 1.79 -35.30 11.76
CA ALA A 43 1.98 -35.72 10.37
C ALA A 43 3.37 -36.38 10.26
N GLN A 44 3.53 -37.37 9.38
CA GLN A 44 4.77 -38.15 9.23
C GLN A 44 5.49 -37.79 7.92
N ASN A 45 6.72 -37.27 8.00
CA ASN A 45 7.93 -37.99 7.55
C ASN A 45 9.19 -37.08 7.60
N PRO A 46 10.41 -37.66 7.61
CA PRO A 46 11.66 -36.91 7.70
C PRO A 46 12.42 -36.85 6.36
N GLN A 47 13.10 -35.74 6.06
CA GLN A 47 14.34 -35.77 5.25
C GLN A 47 15.23 -34.52 5.40
N ASN A 48 16.54 -34.76 5.30
CA ASN A 48 17.64 -33.89 4.87
C ASN A 48 17.91 -32.52 5.54
N LYS A 49 19.12 -32.40 6.12
CA LYS A 49 19.83 -31.13 6.39
C LYS A 49 21.09 -31.06 5.51
N PRO A 50 21.45 -29.90 4.93
CA PRO A 50 22.81 -29.59 4.53
C PRO A 50 23.62 -28.99 5.70
N LYS A 51 24.96 -29.02 5.58
CA LYS A 51 25.93 -28.42 6.50
C LYS A 51 26.55 -27.17 5.83
N PRO A 52 26.87 -26.08 6.55
CA PRO A 52 27.57 -24.92 5.96
C PRO A 52 29.07 -25.19 5.79
N SER A 53 29.69 -24.45 4.86
CA SER A 53 31.13 -24.50 4.53
C SER A 53 31.85 -23.19 4.93
N PRO A 54 33.13 -23.23 5.34
CA PRO A 54 33.91 -22.05 5.72
C PRO A 54 34.54 -21.29 4.53
N GLN A 55 34.92 -20.03 4.76
CA GLN A 55 35.63 -19.17 3.80
C GLN A 55 37.18 -19.30 3.91
N PRO A 56 37.94 -19.09 2.83
CA PRO A 56 39.40 -18.93 2.85
C PRO A 56 39.84 -17.44 3.00
N PRO A 57 41.05 -17.17 3.51
CA PRO A 57 41.60 -15.81 3.68
C PRO A 57 42.28 -15.23 2.42
N LYS A 58 42.67 -13.95 2.48
CA LYS A 58 43.31 -13.19 1.40
C LYS A 58 44.84 -13.12 1.54
N THR A 59 45.58 -13.13 0.42
CA THR A 59 46.90 -12.47 0.28
C THR A 59 47.18 -12.11 -1.19
N SER A 60 48.13 -11.19 -1.43
CA SER A 60 48.52 -10.58 -2.72
C SER A 60 49.86 -11.16 -3.24
N VAL A 61 50.39 -10.93 -4.47
CA VAL A 61 50.88 -9.66 -5.09
C VAL A 61 51.29 -9.88 -6.58
N GLN A 62 51.00 -8.89 -7.47
CA GLN A 62 51.63 -8.50 -8.77
C GLN A 62 51.66 -9.37 -10.09
N LYS A 63 51.20 -8.70 -11.18
CA LYS A 63 51.78 -8.51 -12.54
C LYS A 63 52.37 -9.71 -13.36
N LYS A 64 51.78 -9.97 -14.55
CA LYS A 64 52.26 -9.39 -15.83
C LYS A 64 51.27 -9.51 -17.02
N GLN A 65 51.65 -8.90 -18.14
CA GLN A 65 50.89 -8.45 -19.33
C GLN A 65 50.14 -9.50 -20.21
N THR A 66 49.15 -8.97 -20.94
CA THR A 66 48.40 -9.44 -22.15
C THR A 66 49.28 -9.52 -23.43
N PRO A 67 48.83 -9.90 -24.67
CA PRO A 67 47.45 -9.82 -25.25
C PRO A 67 46.97 -10.90 -26.28
N LEU A 68 45.74 -10.68 -26.82
CA LEU A 68 45.10 -11.28 -28.03
C LEU A 68 44.65 -12.77 -27.91
N THR A 69 43.63 -13.27 -28.64
CA THR A 69 42.89 -12.75 -29.82
C THR A 69 41.38 -13.08 -29.79
N GLU A 70 40.62 -12.55 -30.75
CA GLU A 70 39.28 -12.91 -31.31
C GLU A 70 38.65 -14.32 -31.02
N ARG A 71 37.32 -14.56 -31.07
CA ARG A 71 36.18 -13.87 -31.73
C ARG A 71 34.78 -14.30 -31.17
N LYS A 72 33.73 -13.56 -31.57
CA LYS A 72 32.30 -13.91 -31.90
C LYS A 72 31.85 -15.40 -31.78
N SER A 73 30.59 -15.75 -31.47
CA SER A 73 29.36 -14.97 -31.17
C SER A 73 28.12 -15.86 -30.82
N ALA A 74 27.13 -15.26 -30.15
CA ALA A 74 25.67 -15.52 -30.24
C ALA A 74 25.09 -16.93 -29.97
N THR A 75 24.42 -17.06 -28.82
CA THR A 75 23.37 -18.08 -28.55
C THR A 75 21.99 -17.57 -28.98
N PRO A 76 21.11 -18.41 -29.54
CA PRO A 76 19.65 -18.21 -29.49
C PRO A 76 18.97 -19.21 -28.54
N SER A 77 17.88 -18.79 -27.92
CA SER A 77 17.05 -19.62 -27.03
C SER A 77 15.90 -20.29 -27.80
N ARG A 78 15.38 -21.42 -27.26
CA ARG A 78 13.94 -21.71 -27.33
C ARG A 78 13.45 -22.73 -26.30
N SER A 79 12.15 -22.68 -26.06
CA SER A 79 11.38 -23.45 -25.09
C SER A 79 10.37 -24.40 -25.76
N LYS A 80 10.00 -25.47 -25.04
CA LYS A 80 8.73 -26.21 -24.99
C LYS A 80 8.91 -27.32 -23.92
N THR A 81 8.03 -27.63 -22.96
CA THR A 81 6.55 -27.67 -22.83
C THR A 81 5.92 -28.96 -23.37
N VAL A 82 5.01 -29.56 -22.59
CA VAL A 82 4.22 -30.81 -22.82
C VAL A 82 5.03 -32.11 -22.63
N SER A 83 4.47 -33.29 -22.29
CA SER A 83 3.49 -33.72 -21.24
C SER A 83 3.30 -35.25 -21.37
N ASP A 84 2.85 -35.88 -20.28
CA ASP A 84 2.02 -37.10 -20.22
C ASP A 84 2.52 -38.55 -20.52
N ASP A 85 2.06 -39.41 -19.61
CA ASP A 85 1.51 -40.78 -19.68
C ASP A 85 2.31 -42.10 -19.89
N GLN A 86 2.27 -42.89 -18.80
CA GLN A 86 1.79 -44.30 -18.65
C GLN A 86 2.53 -45.55 -19.20
N ARG A 87 2.70 -46.50 -18.25
CA ARG A 87 2.54 -47.99 -18.34
C ARG A 87 3.56 -48.79 -19.19
N THR A 88 3.96 -50.03 -18.88
CA THR A 88 3.86 -50.90 -17.66
C THR A 88 5.20 -51.71 -17.55
N VAL A 89 5.42 -52.95 -17.07
CA VAL A 89 4.73 -54.19 -16.56
C VAL A 89 5.80 -54.95 -15.69
N SER A 90 5.63 -56.04 -14.92
CA SER A 90 4.58 -57.04 -14.58
C SER A 90 4.87 -57.65 -13.17
N SER A 91 3.86 -58.31 -12.58
CA SER A 91 3.89 -59.59 -11.81
C SER A 91 4.84 -59.79 -10.58
N ASP A 92 4.52 -60.66 -9.59
CA ASP A 92 3.49 -61.73 -9.54
C ASP A 92 2.83 -61.96 -8.15
N THR A 93 1.81 -62.81 -8.15
CA THR A 93 0.99 -63.47 -7.08
C THR A 93 1.69 -63.92 -5.78
N ALA A 94 1.04 -64.25 -4.64
CA ALA A 94 -0.31 -64.03 -4.02
C ALA A 94 -0.20 -64.54 -2.53
N VAL A 95 -1.17 -64.95 -1.66
CA VAL A 95 -2.63 -65.25 -1.61
C VAL A 95 -3.09 -64.97 -0.14
N ALA A 96 -4.30 -64.45 0.17
CA ALA A 96 -5.45 -65.19 0.77
C ALA A 96 -6.50 -64.22 1.39
N SER A 97 -7.75 -64.70 1.59
CA SER A 97 -8.94 -63.86 1.88
C SER A 97 -9.74 -64.34 3.14
N PRO A 98 -11.03 -63.96 3.39
CA PRO A 98 -11.41 -63.18 4.58
C PRO A 98 -12.40 -63.94 5.53
N PRO A 99 -13.03 -63.30 6.54
CA PRO A 99 -14.27 -62.53 6.29
C PRO A 99 -14.47 -61.27 7.18
N VAL A 100 -15.59 -60.56 6.94
CA VAL A 100 -16.14 -59.45 7.75
C VAL A 100 -17.39 -59.95 8.49
N VAL A 101 -17.76 -59.37 9.66
CA VAL A 101 -19.16 -59.06 10.10
C VAL A 101 -19.27 -58.58 11.58
N ILE A 102 -19.74 -57.32 11.73
CA ILE A 102 -20.70 -56.74 12.72
C ILE A 102 -20.39 -56.69 14.25
N GLU A 103 -20.58 -55.46 14.78
CA GLU A 103 -20.88 -54.95 16.14
C GLU A 103 -20.29 -55.53 17.44
N ARG A 104 -19.83 -54.60 18.31
CA ARG A 104 -20.29 -54.48 19.72
C ARG A 104 -19.90 -53.14 20.36
N VAL A 105 -20.93 -52.37 20.77
CA VAL A 105 -21.04 -51.44 21.93
C VAL A 105 -19.92 -50.38 22.15
N PRO A 106 -20.27 -49.08 22.31
CA PRO A 106 -19.27 -48.02 22.53
C PRO A 106 -18.54 -48.13 23.87
N LYS A 107 -17.26 -47.71 23.90
CA LYS A 107 -16.52 -47.39 25.13
C LYS A 107 -16.61 -45.88 25.42
N PRO A 108 -16.63 -45.47 26.70
CA PRO A 108 -16.99 -44.11 27.09
C PRO A 108 -15.93 -43.07 26.73
N ASN A 109 -16.36 -41.80 26.75
CA ASN A 109 -15.52 -40.62 26.51
C ASN A 109 -14.24 -40.65 27.36
N THR A 110 -13.10 -40.37 26.72
CA THR A 110 -11.87 -40.04 27.46
C THR A 110 -11.97 -38.59 27.91
N GLU A 111 -12.51 -38.37 29.11
CA GLU A 111 -12.69 -37.04 29.68
C GLU A 111 -11.37 -36.27 29.81
N ASN A 112 -11.50 -34.93 29.76
CA ASN A 112 -10.42 -33.95 29.67
C ASN A 112 -9.15 -34.32 30.48
N LEU A 113 -8.09 -34.69 29.76
CA LEU A 113 -6.78 -34.97 30.33
C LEU A 113 -6.11 -33.67 30.81
N GLN A 114 -6.49 -33.22 32.02
CA GLN A 114 -6.02 -31.97 32.65
C GLN A 114 -4.49 -31.89 32.66
N ARG A 115 -3.93 -31.08 31.74
CA ARG A 115 -2.49 -30.81 31.67
C ARG A 115 -2.12 -29.80 32.75
N LYS A 116 -1.68 -30.31 33.90
CA LYS A 116 -1.20 -29.53 35.04
C LYS A 116 0.31 -29.36 34.95
N VAL A 117 0.78 -28.12 34.93
CA VAL A 117 2.22 -27.75 34.93
C VAL A 117 2.55 -27.02 36.24
N ALA A 118 3.77 -27.18 36.74
CA ALA A 118 4.28 -26.47 37.90
C ALA A 118 5.44 -25.53 37.50
N VAL A 119 5.48 -24.33 38.07
CA VAL A 119 6.52 -23.30 37.88
C VAL A 119 6.88 -22.71 39.24
N GLU A 120 8.10 -22.24 39.44
CA GLU A 120 8.58 -21.74 40.73
C GLU A 120 9.37 -20.44 40.53
N PHE A 121 9.12 -19.44 41.37
CA PHE A 121 9.74 -18.11 41.30
C PHE A 121 10.42 -17.73 42.61
N GLY A 122 11.49 -16.94 42.54
CA GLY A 122 12.36 -16.66 43.67
C GLY A 122 13.04 -17.94 44.19
N GLU A 123 13.17 -18.07 45.51
CA GLU A 123 13.64 -19.30 46.15
C GLU A 123 12.45 -20.21 46.46
N PRO A 124 12.35 -21.44 45.90
CA PRO A 124 11.17 -22.29 46.07
C PRO A 124 10.88 -22.70 47.53
N ALA A 125 11.91 -22.74 48.37
CA ALA A 125 11.81 -23.09 49.78
C ALA A 125 11.14 -22.01 50.66
N THR A 126 11.07 -20.76 50.19
CA THR A 126 10.48 -19.63 50.93
C THR A 126 9.12 -19.17 50.39
N SER A 127 8.58 -19.86 49.37
CA SER A 127 7.28 -19.56 48.77
C SER A 127 6.12 -19.80 49.75
N ASP A 128 5.36 -18.74 50.04
CA ASP A 128 4.25 -18.72 51.00
C ASP A 128 2.85 -18.69 50.35
N LEU A 129 2.79 -18.64 49.01
CA LEU A 129 1.56 -18.69 48.22
C LEU A 129 1.76 -19.54 46.95
N LYS A 130 0.72 -20.28 46.55
CA LYS A 130 0.59 -20.80 45.19
C LYS A 130 -0.51 -20.07 44.42
N VAL A 131 -0.21 -19.58 43.23
CA VAL A 131 -1.23 -19.09 42.29
C VAL A 131 -1.51 -20.19 41.25
N VAL A 132 -2.78 -20.44 40.95
CA VAL A 132 -3.22 -21.41 39.94
C VAL A 132 -3.90 -20.64 38.81
N LEU A 133 -3.27 -20.61 37.64
CA LEU A 133 -3.84 -20.07 36.41
C LEU A 133 -4.61 -21.18 35.69
N SER A 134 -5.87 -20.94 35.38
CA SER A 134 -6.70 -21.85 34.59
C SER A 134 -7.02 -21.21 33.23
N GLY A 135 -6.60 -21.90 32.16
CA GLY A 135 -6.84 -21.49 30.79
C GLY A 135 -7.97 -22.27 30.12
N LYS A 136 -8.35 -21.80 28.93
CA LYS A 136 -9.33 -22.45 28.05
C LYS A 136 -8.94 -23.93 27.80
N GLN A 137 -9.92 -24.82 27.69
CA GLN A 137 -9.75 -26.28 27.51
C GLN A 137 -9.12 -27.05 28.70
N GLY A 138 -9.14 -26.49 29.93
CA GLY A 138 -8.73 -27.24 31.14
C GLY A 138 -7.21 -27.44 31.29
N PHE A 139 -6.42 -26.62 30.60
CA PHE A 139 -4.99 -26.44 30.88
C PHE A 139 -4.82 -25.57 32.14
N SER A 140 -3.96 -25.98 33.07
CA SER A 140 -3.65 -25.13 34.23
C SER A 140 -2.19 -25.16 34.66
N VAL A 141 -1.71 -24.00 35.12
CA VAL A 141 -0.35 -23.81 35.60
C VAL A 141 -0.39 -23.36 37.05
N LYS A 142 0.31 -24.10 37.92
CA LYS A 142 0.49 -23.76 39.33
C LYS A 142 1.87 -23.13 39.50
N MET A 143 1.91 -21.88 39.93
CA MET A 143 3.16 -21.17 40.26
C MET A 143 3.34 -21.07 41.78
N SER A 144 4.52 -21.43 42.27
CA SER A 144 4.98 -21.13 43.63
C SER A 144 5.56 -19.71 43.65
N VAL A 145 5.01 -18.85 44.49
CA VAL A 145 5.27 -17.40 44.57
C VAL A 145 5.38 -16.91 46.02
N HIS A 146 5.81 -15.67 46.19
CA HIS A 146 5.93 -14.94 47.45
C HIS A 146 4.90 -13.80 47.50
N LYS A 147 4.11 -13.69 48.57
CA LYS A 147 3.02 -12.71 48.70
C LYS A 147 3.52 -11.26 48.61
N ASN A 148 4.62 -10.95 49.30
CA ASN A 148 5.20 -9.61 49.30
C ASN A 148 5.51 -9.10 47.88
N VAL A 149 6.16 -9.92 47.04
CA VAL A 149 6.51 -9.56 45.65
C VAL A 149 5.25 -9.28 44.82
N LEU A 150 4.19 -10.07 44.98
CA LEU A 150 2.93 -9.82 44.27
C LEU A 150 2.23 -8.54 44.74
N VAL A 151 2.13 -8.32 46.05
CA VAL A 151 1.48 -7.14 46.66
C VAL A 151 2.24 -5.85 46.31
N GLU A 152 3.57 -5.88 46.28
CA GLU A 152 4.42 -4.75 45.91
C GLU A 152 4.28 -4.35 44.43
N ASN A 153 4.07 -5.34 43.54
CA ASN A 153 4.07 -5.11 42.09
C ASN A 153 2.67 -5.01 41.45
N SER A 154 1.59 -5.42 42.13
CA SER A 154 0.26 -5.56 41.55
C SER A 154 -0.84 -5.15 42.51
N SER A 155 -1.59 -4.10 42.15
CA SER A 155 -2.79 -3.68 42.89
C SER A 155 -3.87 -4.75 42.91
N PHE A 156 -4.03 -5.52 41.83
CA PHE A 156 -4.95 -6.66 41.76
C PHE A 156 -4.61 -7.73 42.82
N PHE A 157 -3.34 -8.11 42.97
CA PHE A 157 -2.95 -9.08 44.01
C PHE A 157 -3.00 -8.48 45.41
N ALA A 158 -2.68 -7.19 45.59
CA ALA A 158 -2.86 -6.49 46.87
C ALA A 158 -4.33 -6.48 47.32
N GLU A 159 -5.27 -6.19 46.42
CA GLU A 159 -6.70 -6.24 46.69
C GLU A 159 -7.16 -7.68 47.00
N LYS A 160 -6.81 -8.66 46.14
CA LYS A 160 -7.27 -10.05 46.32
C LYS A 160 -6.71 -10.75 47.55
N LEU A 161 -5.55 -10.33 48.05
CA LEU A 161 -4.96 -10.85 49.29
C LEU A 161 -5.40 -10.09 50.56
N SER A 162 -5.94 -8.86 50.44
CA SER A 162 -6.49 -8.11 51.58
C SER A 162 -7.99 -8.36 51.80
N GLN A 163 -8.75 -8.75 50.78
CA GLN A 163 -10.17 -9.16 50.86
C GLN A 163 -10.41 -10.53 51.54
N GLN A 164 -9.40 -11.16 52.13
CA GLN A 164 -9.42 -12.56 52.58
C GLN A 164 -9.14 -12.67 54.10
N GLU A 165 -10.14 -13.06 54.87
CA GLU A 165 -10.08 -13.15 56.34
C GLU A 165 -9.25 -14.33 56.89
N SER A 166 -8.61 -15.11 56.01
CA SER A 166 -7.86 -16.33 56.39
C SER A 166 -6.51 -16.42 55.67
N PRO A 167 -5.50 -17.10 56.25
CA PRO A 167 -4.17 -17.19 55.66
C PRO A 167 -4.15 -18.09 54.42
N LEU A 168 -4.51 -17.52 53.26
CA LEU A 168 -4.46 -18.21 51.97
C LEU A 168 -3.07 -18.79 51.69
N THR A 169 -3.04 -20.06 51.30
CA THR A 169 -1.88 -20.75 50.71
C THR A 169 -2.06 -21.03 49.22
N CYS A 170 -3.26 -20.77 48.68
CA CYS A 170 -3.61 -20.92 47.27
C CYS A 170 -4.54 -19.78 46.82
N LEU A 171 -4.33 -19.26 45.61
CA LEU A 171 -5.18 -18.29 44.93
C LEU A 171 -5.40 -18.77 43.49
N GLU A 172 -6.62 -18.68 42.95
CA GLU A 172 -6.93 -19.18 41.61
C GLU A 172 -7.41 -18.05 40.68
N LEU A 173 -6.94 -18.06 39.43
CA LEU A 173 -7.34 -17.14 38.37
C LEU A 173 -7.93 -17.93 37.20
N GLY A 174 -9.22 -17.71 36.94
CA GLY A 174 -9.96 -18.35 35.86
C GLY A 174 -9.72 -17.71 34.48
N ASP A 175 -10.27 -18.36 33.45
CA ASP A 175 -10.48 -17.85 32.08
C ASP A 175 -9.31 -17.11 31.41
N CYS A 176 -8.08 -17.45 31.81
CA CYS A 176 -6.86 -16.87 31.27
C CYS A 176 -6.72 -17.20 29.77
N GLU A 177 -6.81 -16.18 28.92
CA GLU A 177 -6.78 -16.36 27.45
C GLU A 177 -5.44 -16.92 26.95
N ASP A 178 -4.35 -16.45 27.55
CA ASP A 178 -2.97 -16.82 27.21
C ASP A 178 -2.20 -17.04 28.51
N VAL A 179 -2.33 -18.24 29.07
CA VAL A 179 -1.70 -18.63 30.34
C VAL A 179 -0.17 -18.48 30.28
N GLU A 180 0.46 -18.66 29.12
CA GLU A 180 1.91 -18.51 28.96
C GLU A 180 2.35 -17.07 29.25
N ILE A 181 1.58 -16.09 28.75
CA ILE A 181 1.81 -14.67 29.02
C ILE A 181 1.51 -14.30 30.47
N TYR A 182 0.46 -14.87 31.10
CA TYR A 182 0.22 -14.65 32.53
C TYR A 182 1.38 -15.17 33.41
N VAL A 183 1.94 -16.33 33.09
CA VAL A 183 3.13 -16.85 33.78
C VAL A 183 4.33 -15.92 33.57
N GLU A 184 4.59 -15.46 32.34
CA GLU A 184 5.67 -14.51 32.06
C GLU A 184 5.49 -13.18 32.80
N THR A 185 4.29 -12.58 32.77
CA THR A 185 4.00 -11.28 33.41
C THR A 185 4.16 -11.33 34.94
N VAL A 186 3.73 -12.41 35.60
CA VAL A 186 4.03 -12.60 37.04
C VAL A 186 5.54 -12.83 37.24
N GLY A 187 6.18 -13.56 36.33
CA GLY A 187 7.63 -13.72 36.29
C GLY A 187 8.43 -12.41 36.23
N LEU A 188 7.90 -11.39 35.54
CA LEU A 188 8.52 -10.06 35.47
C LEU A 188 8.50 -9.31 36.81
N MET A 189 7.63 -9.67 37.76
CA MET A 189 7.63 -9.11 39.13
C MET A 189 8.89 -9.49 39.93
N TYR A 190 9.57 -10.58 39.53
CA TYR A 190 10.84 -11.01 40.11
C TYR A 190 12.06 -10.50 39.32
N CYS A 191 11.85 -9.71 38.25
CA CYS A 191 12.90 -9.36 37.31
C CYS A 191 13.47 -7.94 37.54
N LYS A 192 14.66 -7.88 38.14
CA LYS A 192 15.43 -6.63 38.37
C LYS A 192 15.65 -5.81 37.10
N GLU A 193 15.81 -6.46 35.95
CA GLU A 193 16.17 -5.83 34.67
C GLU A 193 15.10 -6.02 33.58
N MET A 194 13.83 -5.76 33.93
CA MET A 194 12.66 -5.97 33.06
C MET A 194 12.84 -5.43 31.62
N LYS A 195 13.46 -4.26 31.43
CA LYS A 195 13.72 -3.69 30.09
C LYS A 195 14.55 -4.60 29.20
N GLN A 196 15.59 -5.25 29.74
CA GLN A 196 16.42 -6.21 28.99
C GLN A 196 15.67 -7.48 28.57
N ARG A 197 14.51 -7.76 29.18
CA ARG A 197 13.62 -8.86 28.81
C ARG A 197 12.72 -8.47 27.66
N LEU A 198 12.04 -7.33 27.78
CA LEU A 198 11.14 -6.80 26.76
C LEU A 198 11.87 -6.53 25.43
N ILE A 199 13.11 -6.01 25.49
CA ILE A 199 13.98 -5.81 24.30
C ILE A 199 14.23 -7.11 23.51
N LYS A 200 14.09 -8.29 24.12
CA LYS A 200 14.28 -9.61 23.46
C LYS A 200 12.98 -10.21 22.93
N GLN A 201 11.85 -9.53 23.08
CA GLN A 201 10.53 -9.94 22.60
C GLN A 201 10.12 -9.16 21.34
N SER A 202 9.09 -9.66 20.64
CA SER A 202 8.42 -8.94 19.54
C SER A 202 7.31 -8.03 20.06
N VAL A 203 6.96 -6.98 19.29
CA VAL A 203 5.85 -6.06 19.57
C VAL A 203 4.55 -6.83 19.85
N SER A 204 4.18 -7.78 18.98
CA SER A 204 3.03 -8.68 19.19
C SER A 204 3.03 -9.45 20.54
N ARG A 205 4.20 -9.78 21.10
CA ARG A 205 4.27 -10.39 22.44
C ARG A 205 4.24 -9.34 23.56
N VAL A 206 4.90 -8.19 23.39
CA VAL A 206 4.86 -7.10 24.36
C VAL A 206 3.43 -6.52 24.49
N LEU A 207 2.65 -6.45 23.41
CA LEU A 207 1.22 -6.08 23.47
C LEU A 207 0.36 -7.07 24.27
N ARG A 208 0.68 -8.37 24.24
CA ARG A 208 0.02 -9.37 25.11
C ARG A 208 0.44 -9.22 26.57
N ILE A 209 1.75 -9.04 26.84
CA ILE A 209 2.27 -8.78 28.19
C ILE A 209 1.60 -7.51 28.76
N LEU A 210 1.50 -6.45 27.95
CA LEU A 210 0.83 -5.18 28.28
C LEU A 210 -0.65 -5.39 28.67
N LYS A 211 -1.43 -6.15 27.88
CA LYS A 211 -2.83 -6.48 28.21
C LYS A 211 -2.98 -7.21 29.56
N VAL A 212 -2.02 -8.07 29.91
CA VAL A 212 -2.04 -8.78 31.20
C VAL A 212 -1.51 -7.92 32.34
N ALA A 213 -0.52 -7.05 32.10
CA ALA A 213 -0.02 -6.10 33.09
C ALA A 213 -1.06 -5.02 33.42
N GLU A 214 -1.85 -4.58 32.43
CA GLU A 214 -3.05 -3.75 32.57
C GLU A 214 -4.07 -4.43 33.51
N PHE A 215 -4.49 -5.65 33.18
CA PHE A 215 -5.44 -6.43 34.00
C PHE A 215 -4.97 -6.69 35.44
N LEU A 216 -3.67 -6.95 35.65
CA LEU A 216 -3.08 -7.17 36.98
C LEU A 216 -2.73 -5.87 37.72
N GLY A 217 -2.95 -4.68 37.12
CA GLY A 217 -2.53 -3.41 37.71
C GLY A 217 -1.01 -3.33 37.96
N PHE A 218 -0.21 -4.00 37.14
CA PHE A 218 1.26 -4.04 37.26
C PHE A 218 1.87 -2.82 36.56
N HIS A 219 1.68 -1.64 37.16
CA HIS A 219 2.02 -0.34 36.58
C HIS A 219 3.48 -0.21 36.10
N MET A 220 4.44 -0.84 36.80
CA MET A 220 5.85 -0.85 36.37
C MET A 220 6.09 -1.65 35.09
N CYS A 221 5.34 -2.73 34.87
CA CYS A 221 5.37 -3.48 33.62
C CYS A 221 4.62 -2.76 32.51
N VAL A 222 3.45 -2.17 32.78
CA VAL A 222 2.73 -1.31 31.82
C VAL A 222 3.65 -0.19 31.32
N LYS A 223 4.32 0.53 32.23
CA LYS A 223 5.30 1.57 31.89
C LYS A 223 6.45 1.02 31.04
N SER A 224 7.07 -0.10 31.45
CA SER A 224 8.20 -0.69 30.72
C SER A 224 7.82 -1.20 29.32
N CYS A 225 6.59 -1.68 29.15
CA CYS A 225 6.03 -2.04 27.84
C CYS A 225 5.78 -0.81 26.96
N LEU A 226 5.25 0.29 27.52
CA LEU A 226 5.05 1.54 26.77
C LEU A 226 6.39 2.16 26.34
N GLU A 227 7.39 2.21 27.21
CA GLU A 227 8.75 2.66 26.87
C GLU A 227 9.41 1.79 25.78
N TYR A 228 9.15 0.47 25.77
CA TYR A 228 9.58 -0.40 24.67
C TYR A 228 8.86 -0.06 23.37
N LEU A 229 7.52 0.10 23.40
CA LEU A 229 6.71 0.39 22.21
C LEU A 229 7.02 1.76 21.60
N GLU A 230 7.37 2.74 22.43
CA GLU A 230 7.90 4.04 22.01
C GLU A 230 9.23 3.90 21.23
N ALA A 231 10.13 3.02 21.69
CA ALA A 231 11.50 2.93 21.18
C ALA A 231 11.69 2.01 19.95
N VAL A 232 10.85 0.97 19.76
CA VAL A 232 11.05 -0.01 18.67
C VAL A 232 10.32 0.37 17.37
N PRO A 233 10.87 0.08 16.18
CA PRO A 233 10.12 0.19 14.93
C PRO A 233 8.93 -0.79 14.94
N TRP A 234 7.81 -0.39 14.33
CA TRP A 234 6.65 -1.25 14.11
C TRP A 234 6.64 -1.69 12.64
N ILE A 235 6.34 -2.95 12.37
CA ILE A 235 6.53 -3.55 11.04
C ILE A 235 5.19 -3.58 10.28
N GLY A 236 4.89 -2.46 9.62
CA GLY A 236 3.73 -2.30 8.74
C GLY A 236 2.45 -1.85 9.47
N GLU A 237 1.50 -1.37 8.67
CA GLU A 237 0.21 -0.80 9.11
C GLU A 237 -0.54 -1.73 10.07
N GLU A 238 -0.51 -3.03 9.81
CA GLU A 238 -1.13 -4.05 10.65
C GLU A 238 -0.53 -4.13 12.07
N GLU A 239 0.76 -3.83 12.27
CA GLU A 239 1.35 -3.83 13.61
C GLU A 239 1.14 -2.48 14.30
N GLU A 240 1.21 -1.38 13.53
CA GLU A 240 0.90 -0.03 13.98
C GLU A 240 -0.54 0.08 14.52
N GLU A 241 -1.55 -0.36 13.78
CA GLU A 241 -2.96 -0.35 14.22
C GLU A 241 -3.15 -1.12 15.54
N LYS A 242 -2.46 -2.26 15.71
CA LYS A 242 -2.51 -3.08 16.93
C LYS A 242 -1.81 -2.42 18.12
N VAL A 243 -0.76 -1.63 17.91
CA VAL A 243 -0.16 -0.78 18.94
C VAL A 243 -1.10 0.36 19.29
N VAL A 244 -1.57 1.13 18.29
CA VAL A 244 -2.41 2.31 18.48
C VAL A 244 -3.71 1.97 19.20
N SER A 245 -4.44 0.95 18.76
CA SER A 245 -5.68 0.50 19.43
C SER A 245 -5.45 0.02 20.87
N SER A 246 -4.33 -0.66 21.15
CA SER A 246 -3.98 -1.09 22.50
C SER A 246 -3.63 0.07 23.42
N VAL A 247 -2.92 1.08 22.91
CA VAL A 247 -2.49 2.24 23.69
C VAL A 247 -3.63 3.26 23.87
N LEU A 248 -4.51 3.43 22.89
CA LEU A 248 -5.72 4.26 23.03
C LEU A 248 -6.65 3.73 24.13
N ARG A 249 -6.81 2.40 24.23
CA ARG A 249 -7.57 1.77 25.34
C ARG A 249 -6.99 2.17 26.71
N LEU A 250 -5.68 2.07 26.87
CA LEU A 250 -4.97 2.46 28.11
C LEU A 250 -5.09 3.96 28.43
N CYS A 251 -5.19 4.82 27.40
CA CYS A 251 -5.38 6.26 27.59
C CYS A 251 -6.79 6.64 28.05
N SER A 252 -7.81 5.79 27.85
CA SER A 252 -9.18 6.05 28.33
C SER A 252 -9.25 6.17 29.86
N ASP A 253 -8.38 5.44 30.59
CA ASP A 253 -8.33 5.44 32.06
C ASP A 253 -7.46 6.58 32.64
N GLY A 254 -7.32 7.69 31.90
CA GLY A 254 -6.72 8.94 32.39
C GLY A 254 -5.21 9.10 32.17
N ILE A 255 -4.55 8.17 31.47
CA ILE A 255 -3.13 8.30 31.11
C ILE A 255 -2.97 9.36 30.00
N LYS A 256 -2.56 10.58 30.40
CA LYS A 256 -2.30 11.71 29.48
C LYS A 256 -1.32 11.30 28.36
N VAL A 257 -1.77 11.45 27.11
CA VAL A 257 -1.04 11.36 25.83
C VAL A 257 0.32 10.66 25.93
N THR A 258 0.30 9.34 25.83
CA THR A 258 1.53 8.53 25.85
C THR A 258 2.48 8.93 24.72
N PRO A 259 3.81 8.98 24.95
CA PRO A 259 4.79 9.26 23.90
C PRO A 259 4.68 8.31 22.69
N VAL A 260 4.23 7.07 22.92
CA VAL A 260 3.94 6.07 21.89
C VAL A 260 3.00 6.62 20.80
N LEU A 261 1.91 7.30 21.19
CA LEU A 261 0.95 7.86 20.22
C LEU A 261 1.52 9.06 19.44
N LYS A 262 2.48 9.80 20.01
CA LYS A 262 3.13 10.95 19.33
C LYS A 262 3.95 10.57 18.09
N ARG A 263 4.13 9.28 17.84
CA ARG A 263 4.71 8.75 16.58
C ARG A 263 3.75 8.78 15.39
N VAL A 264 2.44 8.83 15.64
CA VAL A 264 1.39 8.69 14.61
C VAL A 264 0.29 9.74 14.69
N SER A 265 0.04 10.31 15.87
CA SER A 265 -0.87 11.44 16.07
C SER A 265 -0.09 12.67 16.54
N SER A 266 -0.20 13.76 15.81
CA SER A 266 0.32 15.07 16.24
C SER A 266 -0.75 15.83 17.04
N ASP A 267 -0.32 16.55 18.08
CA ASP A 267 -1.17 17.55 18.76
C ASP A 267 -1.46 18.76 17.85
N ILE A 268 -0.73 18.91 16.74
CA ILE A 268 -0.95 19.92 15.70
C ILE A 268 -2.11 19.46 14.82
N SER A 269 -3.25 20.16 14.89
CA SER A 269 -4.42 19.87 14.07
C SER A 269 -4.16 20.18 12.60
N ASN A 270 -4.17 19.12 11.79
CA ASN A 270 -3.56 19.00 10.46
C ASN A 270 -2.01 19.05 10.52
N PRO A 271 -1.29 18.20 9.75
CA PRO A 271 0.05 18.59 9.32
C PRO A 271 -0.09 19.91 8.54
N PRO A 272 0.86 20.87 8.64
CA PRO A 272 0.77 22.10 7.86
C PRO A 272 0.60 21.78 6.38
N ASN A 273 -0.39 22.40 5.71
CA ASN A 273 -0.52 22.27 4.25
C ASN A 273 0.78 22.72 3.54
N ASP A 274 1.50 23.65 4.18
CA ASP A 274 2.85 24.09 3.88
C ASP A 274 3.87 22.94 3.81
N THR A 275 3.74 21.87 4.60
CA THR A 275 4.68 20.74 4.58
C THR A 275 4.58 19.95 3.27
N LEU A 276 3.36 19.67 2.79
CA LEU A 276 3.20 19.03 1.48
C LEU A 276 3.62 19.98 0.35
N ALA A 277 3.24 21.25 0.42
CA ALA A 277 3.67 22.26 -0.55
C ALA A 277 5.19 22.39 -0.61
N HIS A 278 5.89 22.35 0.53
CA HIS A 278 7.34 22.42 0.63
C HIS A 278 8.03 21.13 0.15
N ILE A 279 7.47 19.95 0.41
CA ILE A 279 7.95 18.69 -0.21
C ILE A 279 7.86 18.80 -1.74
N MET A 280 6.76 19.32 -2.28
CA MET A 280 6.62 19.55 -3.72
C MET A 280 7.62 20.60 -4.23
N GLU A 281 7.79 21.72 -3.52
CA GLU A 281 8.78 22.76 -3.83
C GLU A 281 10.21 22.20 -3.91
N LEU A 282 10.63 21.40 -2.92
CA LEU A 282 11.94 20.75 -2.88
C LEU A 282 12.16 19.79 -4.06
N VAL A 283 11.10 19.08 -4.49
CA VAL A 283 11.15 18.20 -5.67
C VAL A 283 11.22 19.01 -6.97
N LEU A 284 10.43 20.08 -7.10
CA LEU A 284 10.39 20.94 -8.29
C LEU A 284 11.72 21.68 -8.51
N LYS A 285 12.34 22.18 -7.44
CA LYS A 285 13.60 22.96 -7.46
C LYS A 285 14.87 22.11 -7.44
N SER A 286 14.75 20.78 -7.39
CA SER A 286 15.92 19.88 -7.37
C SER A 286 16.61 19.84 -8.74
N ASN A 287 17.93 20.01 -8.77
CA ASN A 287 18.76 19.86 -9.96
C ASN A 287 19.34 18.43 -10.12
N GLU A 288 19.10 17.51 -9.17
CA GLU A 288 19.61 16.13 -9.24
C GLU A 288 18.56 15.22 -9.87
N GLU A 289 18.71 14.97 -11.16
CA GLU A 289 17.72 14.27 -12.01
C GLU A 289 17.27 12.91 -11.48
N ARG A 290 18.16 12.10 -10.89
CA ARG A 290 17.81 10.75 -10.44
C ARG A 290 16.93 10.79 -9.19
N GLY A 291 17.40 11.42 -8.13
CA GLY A 291 16.67 11.57 -6.86
C GLY A 291 15.38 12.36 -7.06
N ARG A 292 15.38 13.38 -7.93
CA ARG A 292 14.17 14.10 -8.36
C ARG A 292 13.14 13.14 -8.98
N ARG A 293 13.55 12.28 -9.91
CA ARG A 293 12.66 11.29 -10.56
C ARG A 293 12.15 10.21 -9.59
N GLU A 294 13.03 9.68 -8.74
CA GLU A 294 12.66 8.69 -7.71
C GLU A 294 11.66 9.30 -6.70
N MET A 295 11.89 10.54 -6.25
CA MET A 295 11.00 11.27 -5.34
C MET A 295 9.67 11.68 -6.00
N LYS A 296 9.68 12.13 -7.26
CA LYS A 296 8.45 12.40 -8.05
C LYS A 296 7.55 11.18 -8.10
N SER A 297 8.12 10.00 -8.36
CA SER A 297 7.38 8.73 -8.40
C SER A 297 6.86 8.31 -7.02
N LEU A 298 7.63 8.53 -5.96
CA LEU A 298 7.23 8.24 -4.58
C LEU A 298 6.07 9.15 -4.12
N VAL A 299 6.20 10.47 -4.29
CA VAL A 299 5.19 11.46 -3.87
C VAL A 299 3.88 11.28 -4.66
N LEU A 300 3.94 11.07 -5.97
CA LEU A 300 2.74 10.78 -6.79
C LEU A 300 2.01 9.54 -6.30
N ARG A 301 2.74 8.45 -5.97
CA ARG A 301 2.17 7.22 -5.44
C ARG A 301 1.48 7.44 -4.09
N LEU A 302 2.14 8.13 -3.15
CA LEU A 302 1.60 8.41 -1.81
C LEU A 302 0.35 9.31 -1.88
N LEU A 303 0.33 10.32 -2.76
CA LEU A 303 -0.87 11.15 -2.98
C LEU A 303 -2.04 10.33 -3.56
N ARG A 304 -1.77 9.42 -4.51
CA ARG A 304 -2.76 8.50 -5.08
C ARG A 304 -3.28 7.47 -4.08
N GLU A 305 -2.50 7.13 -3.06
CA GLU A 305 -2.91 6.26 -1.94
C GLU A 305 -3.83 7.03 -0.98
N ASN A 306 -3.45 8.25 -0.60
CA ASN A 306 -4.26 9.13 0.26
C ASN A 306 -5.65 9.45 -0.33
N ASN A 307 -5.74 9.66 -1.65
CA ASN A 307 -7.01 9.94 -2.35
C ASN A 307 -8.06 8.80 -2.24
N LYS A 308 -7.70 7.60 -1.74
CA LYS A 308 -8.61 6.44 -1.66
C LYS A 308 -9.33 6.31 -0.31
N LEU A 309 -8.91 7.04 0.72
CA LEU A 309 -9.64 7.05 1.99
C LEU A 309 -10.89 7.93 1.86
N PRO A 310 -12.06 7.49 2.37
CA PRO A 310 -13.26 8.32 2.42
C PRO A 310 -13.13 9.36 3.54
N VAL A 311 -12.61 10.56 3.21
CA VAL A 311 -12.39 11.64 4.19
C VAL A 311 -13.35 12.80 3.97
N ASN A 312 -14.07 13.18 5.03
CA ASN A 312 -14.92 14.37 5.09
C ASN A 312 -14.08 15.66 5.17
N SER A 313 -13.26 15.96 4.16
CA SER A 313 -12.29 17.08 4.20
C SER A 313 -12.03 17.73 2.83
N GLY A 314 -13.10 18.15 2.13
CA GLY A 314 -13.01 18.91 0.89
C GLY A 314 -12.03 20.09 0.99
N GLY A 315 -12.15 20.92 2.04
CA GLY A 315 -11.26 22.08 2.23
C GLY A 315 -9.75 21.79 2.32
N ILE A 316 -9.33 20.57 2.74
CA ILE A 316 -7.90 20.19 2.70
C ILE A 316 -7.50 19.79 1.28
N ALA A 317 -8.37 19.09 0.55
CA ALA A 317 -8.14 18.77 -0.84
C ALA A 317 -8.07 20.03 -1.73
N ASP A 318 -8.91 21.03 -1.45
CA ASP A 318 -8.96 22.30 -2.17
C ASP A 318 -7.68 23.13 -1.94
N ILE A 319 -7.22 23.29 -0.69
CA ILE A 319 -5.97 24.01 -0.39
C ILE A 319 -4.76 23.33 -1.06
N CYS A 320 -4.72 22.00 -1.06
CA CYS A 320 -3.70 21.24 -1.79
C CYS A 320 -3.74 21.53 -3.29
N ASN A 321 -4.93 21.55 -3.91
CA ASN A 321 -5.08 21.88 -5.33
C ASN A 321 -4.61 23.30 -5.66
N VAL A 322 -4.95 24.30 -4.82
CA VAL A 322 -4.47 25.69 -4.96
C VAL A 322 -2.93 25.76 -4.94
N ASN A 323 -2.27 25.04 -4.03
CA ASN A 323 -0.81 25.01 -3.96
C ASN A 323 -0.19 24.30 -5.19
N ILE A 324 -0.87 23.30 -5.76
CA ILE A 324 -0.45 22.67 -7.02
C ILE A 324 -0.60 23.63 -8.19
N TYR A 325 -1.73 24.35 -8.32
CA TYR A 325 -1.94 25.34 -9.38
C TYR A 325 -0.95 26.52 -9.29
N ASN A 326 -0.65 27.01 -8.09
CA ASN A 326 0.40 28.01 -7.88
C ASN A 326 1.76 27.49 -8.34
N SER A 327 2.08 26.23 -8.04
CA SER A 327 3.30 25.57 -8.54
C SER A 327 3.32 25.47 -10.06
N CYS A 328 2.18 25.17 -10.69
CA CYS A 328 2.05 25.13 -12.15
C CYS A 328 2.27 26.51 -12.77
N ARG A 329 1.68 27.56 -12.21
CA ARG A 329 1.84 28.95 -12.67
C ARG A 329 3.31 29.39 -12.57
N ASN A 330 3.97 29.13 -11.44
CA ASN A 330 5.40 29.43 -11.25
C ASN A 330 6.31 28.71 -12.28
N CYS A 331 6.12 27.41 -12.52
CA CYS A 331 6.89 26.67 -13.52
C CYS A 331 6.63 27.19 -14.94
N LEU A 332 5.40 27.63 -15.23
CA LEU A 332 4.98 28.14 -16.53
C LEU A 332 5.52 29.55 -16.83
N ASP A 333 5.55 30.44 -15.82
CA ASP A 333 6.17 31.76 -15.93
C ASP A 333 7.69 31.66 -16.12
N SER A 334 8.34 30.76 -15.36
CA SER A 334 9.75 30.39 -15.52
C SER A 334 10.04 29.87 -16.94
N LEU A 335 9.23 28.90 -17.40
CA LEU A 335 9.31 28.33 -18.74
C LEU A 335 9.13 29.39 -19.85
N LEU A 336 8.16 30.28 -19.72
CA LEU A 336 7.91 31.34 -20.70
C LEU A 336 9.08 32.34 -20.76
N LEU A 337 9.68 32.67 -19.62
CA LEU A 337 10.89 33.50 -19.55
C LEU A 337 12.08 32.81 -20.22
N LEU A 338 12.27 31.51 -20.00
CA LEU A 338 13.29 30.71 -20.68
C LEU A 338 13.06 30.62 -22.21
N PHE A 339 11.81 30.46 -22.66
CA PHE A 339 11.46 30.45 -24.07
C PHE A 339 11.71 31.81 -24.74
N ARG A 340 11.35 32.93 -24.09
CA ARG A 340 11.70 34.28 -24.54
C ARG A 340 13.22 34.44 -24.68
N GLN A 341 13.98 33.99 -23.67
CA GLN A 341 15.45 34.07 -23.65
C GLN A 341 16.13 33.20 -24.72
N ALA A 342 15.57 32.03 -25.04
CA ALA A 342 16.08 31.11 -26.04
C ALA A 342 15.69 31.49 -27.48
N ALA A 343 14.60 32.22 -27.66
CA ALA A 343 14.11 32.70 -28.95
C ALA A 343 14.69 34.06 -29.38
N ASP A 344 15.28 34.81 -28.45
CA ASP A 344 16.02 36.06 -28.68
C ASP A 344 17.13 35.88 -29.75
N PRO A 345 17.20 36.71 -30.81
CA PRO A 345 18.31 36.68 -31.76
C PRO A 345 19.69 36.73 -31.10
N GLY A 346 19.88 37.48 -30.01
CA GLY A 346 21.13 37.54 -29.25
C GLY A 346 21.47 36.26 -28.46
N PHE A 347 20.58 35.26 -28.45
CA PHE A 347 20.86 33.94 -27.90
C PHE A 347 21.86 33.14 -28.76
N THR A 348 21.96 33.44 -30.06
CA THR A 348 22.88 32.73 -30.98
C THR A 348 24.36 33.00 -30.67
N ASP A 349 24.70 34.14 -30.06
CA ASP A 349 26.07 34.50 -29.67
C ASP A 349 26.51 33.92 -28.31
N LYS A 350 25.58 33.37 -27.51
CA LYS A 350 25.91 32.79 -26.20
C LYS A 350 26.77 31.53 -26.33
N SER A 351 27.60 31.26 -25.32
CA SER A 351 28.42 30.04 -25.26
C SER A 351 27.56 28.77 -25.28
N MET A 352 28.13 27.65 -25.74
CA MET A 352 27.42 26.36 -25.78
C MET A 352 26.97 25.89 -24.39
N ASP A 353 27.75 26.18 -23.34
CA ASP A 353 27.35 25.87 -21.95
C ASP A 353 26.15 26.71 -21.50
N GLY A 354 26.11 28.00 -21.85
CA GLY A 354 24.97 28.88 -21.57
C GLY A 354 23.70 28.41 -22.27
N LYS A 355 23.81 28.05 -23.55
CA LYS A 355 22.70 27.45 -24.34
C LYS A 355 22.23 26.12 -23.75
N GLY A 356 23.18 25.24 -23.44
CA GLY A 356 22.92 23.93 -22.84
C GLY A 356 22.27 24.03 -21.45
N SER A 357 22.59 25.07 -20.67
CA SER A 357 21.92 25.36 -19.40
C SER A 357 20.44 25.71 -19.59
N VAL A 358 20.14 26.65 -20.50
CA VAL A 358 18.75 27.07 -20.76
C VAL A 358 17.90 25.93 -21.32
N VAL A 359 18.43 25.10 -22.23
CA VAL A 359 17.71 23.93 -22.74
C VAL A 359 17.44 22.89 -21.63
N LYS A 360 18.36 22.70 -20.68
CA LYS A 360 18.11 21.84 -19.51
C LYS A 360 17.03 22.41 -18.59
N GLN A 361 17.00 23.73 -18.37
CA GLN A 361 15.96 24.38 -17.56
C GLN A 361 14.58 24.32 -18.23
N ILE A 362 14.50 24.51 -19.56
CA ILE A 362 13.26 24.28 -20.33
C ILE A 362 12.75 22.85 -20.15
N ALA A 363 13.65 21.85 -20.23
CA ALA A 363 13.28 20.46 -20.03
C ALA A 363 12.85 20.15 -18.58
N LEU A 364 13.51 20.77 -17.59
CA LEU A 364 13.16 20.64 -16.17
C LEU A 364 11.76 21.18 -15.88
N GLU A 365 11.44 22.40 -16.34
CA GLU A 365 10.14 23.02 -16.08
C GLU A 365 9.00 22.33 -16.86
N ALA A 366 9.28 21.81 -18.06
CA ALA A 366 8.31 20.98 -18.79
C ALA A 366 8.01 19.65 -18.07
N ASP A 367 9.04 18.96 -17.56
CA ASP A 367 8.86 17.74 -16.77
C ASP A 367 8.24 18.01 -15.38
N ASN A 368 8.45 19.20 -14.81
CA ASN A 368 7.74 19.69 -13.64
C ASN A 368 6.25 19.86 -13.92
N LEU A 369 5.87 20.61 -14.97
CA LEU A 369 4.47 20.78 -15.38
C LEU A 369 3.78 19.45 -15.70
N LEU A 370 4.47 18.53 -16.39
CA LEU A 370 3.93 17.19 -16.68
C LEU A 370 3.65 16.38 -15.40
N TRP A 371 4.55 16.43 -14.42
CA TRP A 371 4.37 15.74 -13.13
C TRP A 371 3.22 16.35 -12.30
N LEU A 372 3.10 17.67 -12.29
CA LEU A 372 1.99 18.36 -11.61
C LEU A 372 0.64 18.04 -12.28
N LEU A 373 0.61 17.91 -13.62
CA LEU A 373 -0.57 17.45 -14.36
C LEU A 373 -0.97 16.01 -13.99
N GLU A 374 -0.03 15.07 -13.80
CA GLU A 374 -0.38 13.72 -13.32
C GLU A 374 -0.96 13.74 -11.89
N ILE A 375 -0.43 14.58 -10.99
CA ILE A 375 -0.99 14.76 -9.64
C ILE A 375 -2.43 15.29 -9.72
N LEU A 376 -2.69 16.29 -10.58
CA LEU A 376 -4.03 16.85 -10.75
C LEU A 376 -5.00 15.85 -11.42
N ALA A 377 -4.55 15.05 -12.38
CA ALA A 377 -5.37 14.01 -12.99
C ALA A 377 -5.75 12.90 -11.99
N ASP A 378 -4.79 12.44 -11.17
CA ASP A 378 -5.04 11.50 -10.06
C ASP A 378 -6.01 12.05 -8.99
N ARG A 379 -6.20 13.38 -8.96
CA ARG A 379 -7.08 14.12 -8.03
C ARG A 379 -8.38 14.61 -8.68
N GLN A 380 -8.63 14.28 -9.95
CA GLN A 380 -9.77 14.77 -10.74
C GLN A 380 -9.87 16.32 -10.77
N ALA A 381 -8.71 16.99 -10.75
CA ALA A 381 -8.55 18.44 -10.65
C ALA A 381 -7.69 19.03 -11.80
N ALA A 382 -7.60 18.35 -12.93
CA ALA A 382 -6.77 18.80 -14.07
C ALA A 382 -7.47 19.83 -14.97
N ASP A 383 -8.73 20.16 -14.73
CA ASP A 383 -9.54 21.02 -15.60
C ASP A 383 -9.07 22.49 -15.59
N GLU A 384 -8.69 23.04 -14.44
CA GLU A 384 -8.10 24.39 -14.37
C GLU A 384 -6.71 24.41 -15.02
N PHE A 385 -5.90 23.35 -14.84
CA PHE A 385 -4.61 23.24 -15.55
C PHE A 385 -4.80 23.24 -17.08
N ALA A 386 -5.82 22.53 -17.58
CA ALA A 386 -6.14 22.54 -19.01
C ALA A 386 -6.47 23.97 -19.51
N LEU A 387 -7.15 24.79 -18.70
CA LEU A 387 -7.41 26.21 -19.01
C LEU A 387 -6.14 27.08 -18.92
N ILE A 388 -5.33 26.92 -17.87
CA ILE A 388 -4.04 27.60 -17.70
C ILE A 388 -3.15 27.33 -18.91
N TRP A 389 -3.08 26.07 -19.36
CA TRP A 389 -2.27 25.64 -20.51
C TRP A 389 -2.85 26.11 -21.85
N ALA A 390 -4.16 25.96 -22.07
CA ALA A 390 -4.82 26.42 -23.29
C ALA A 390 -4.62 27.92 -23.54
N SER A 391 -4.52 28.73 -22.47
CA SER A 391 -4.36 30.19 -22.56
C SER A 391 -2.97 30.66 -23.03
N GLN A 392 -2.01 29.76 -23.28
CA GLN A 392 -0.60 30.09 -23.48
C GLN A 392 -0.21 30.46 -24.92
N GLN A 393 -0.93 31.41 -25.51
CA GLN A 393 -0.76 31.81 -26.91
C GLN A 393 0.65 32.36 -27.22
N GLU A 394 1.29 33.08 -26.29
CA GLU A 394 2.68 33.53 -26.48
C GLU A 394 3.66 32.35 -26.47
N LEU A 395 3.51 31.40 -25.54
CA LEU A 395 4.37 30.22 -25.46
C LEU A 395 4.24 29.36 -26.72
N ALA A 396 3.01 29.13 -27.22
CA ALA A 396 2.76 28.44 -28.48
C ALA A 396 3.38 29.18 -29.69
N THR A 397 3.39 30.51 -29.68
CA THR A 397 4.05 31.33 -30.71
C THR A 397 5.58 31.18 -30.63
N LEU A 398 6.16 31.25 -29.44
CA LEU A 398 7.60 31.07 -29.19
C LEU A 398 8.06 29.63 -29.45
N HIS A 399 7.19 28.64 -29.26
CA HIS A 399 7.43 27.22 -29.50
C HIS A 399 8.03 27.00 -30.90
N SER A 400 7.39 27.59 -31.92
CA SER A 400 7.79 27.51 -33.33
C SER A 400 9.26 27.89 -33.60
N ARG A 401 9.84 28.79 -32.78
CA ARG A 401 11.18 29.38 -32.98
C ARG A 401 12.32 28.54 -32.42
N LEU A 402 12.04 27.57 -31.54
CA LEU A 402 13.06 26.69 -30.95
C LEU A 402 13.16 25.35 -31.72
N PRO A 403 14.34 24.70 -31.78
CA PRO A 403 14.46 23.35 -32.34
C PRO A 403 13.64 22.32 -31.56
N THR A 404 12.98 21.38 -32.26
CA THR A 404 12.12 20.35 -31.63
C THR A 404 12.79 19.61 -30.46
N VAL A 405 14.09 19.27 -30.59
CA VAL A 405 14.86 18.59 -29.54
C VAL A 405 14.80 19.33 -28.19
N SER A 406 14.79 20.67 -28.17
CA SER A 406 14.72 21.47 -26.94
C SER A 406 13.30 21.75 -26.44
N ARG A 407 12.26 21.59 -27.27
CA ARG A 407 10.86 21.93 -26.94
C ARG A 407 9.93 20.73 -26.80
N HIS A 408 10.31 19.54 -27.25
CA HIS A 408 9.41 18.38 -27.38
C HIS A 408 8.58 18.01 -26.14
N LEU A 409 9.08 18.27 -24.92
CA LEU A 409 8.32 18.01 -23.69
C LEU A 409 7.09 18.92 -23.53
N ILE A 410 7.08 20.09 -24.16
CA ILE A 410 5.90 20.98 -24.26
C ILE A 410 4.79 20.29 -25.06
N SER A 411 5.15 19.75 -26.22
CA SER A 411 4.27 18.92 -27.04
C SER A 411 3.80 17.66 -26.30
N CYS A 412 4.62 17.08 -25.39
CA CYS A 412 4.19 15.99 -24.51
C CYS A 412 3.12 16.41 -23.48
N ILE A 413 3.17 17.62 -22.91
CA ILE A 413 2.12 18.13 -21.99
C ILE A 413 0.79 18.26 -22.75
N THR A 414 0.81 18.88 -23.93
CA THR A 414 -0.36 18.98 -24.82
C THR A 414 -0.90 17.60 -25.18
N ALA A 415 -0.03 16.65 -25.53
CA ALA A 415 -0.44 15.28 -25.83
C ALA A 415 -1.08 14.60 -24.61
N ARG A 416 -0.53 14.77 -23.40
CA ARG A 416 -1.11 14.22 -22.15
C ARG A 416 -2.50 14.79 -21.85
N LEU A 417 -2.73 16.07 -22.13
CA LEU A 417 -4.05 16.69 -22.02
C LEU A 417 -5.06 16.09 -23.00
N PHE A 418 -4.72 15.95 -24.29
CA PHE A 418 -5.60 15.30 -25.26
C PHE A 418 -5.90 13.83 -24.92
N VAL A 419 -4.92 13.10 -24.37
CA VAL A 419 -5.13 11.74 -23.87
C VAL A 419 -6.09 11.72 -22.68
N GLY A 420 -5.91 12.62 -21.72
CA GLY A 420 -6.79 12.71 -20.54
C GLY A 420 -8.23 13.07 -20.91
N ILE A 421 -8.41 14.09 -21.74
CA ILE A 421 -9.74 14.52 -22.21
C ILE A 421 -10.41 13.43 -23.05
N GLY A 422 -9.69 12.80 -23.98
CA GLY A 422 -10.22 11.69 -24.78
C GLY A 422 -10.55 10.42 -23.98
N ARG A 423 -10.04 10.28 -22.77
CA ARG A 423 -10.39 9.18 -21.85
C ARG A 423 -11.47 9.56 -20.83
N GLY A 424 -11.79 10.84 -20.66
CA GLY A 424 -12.62 11.34 -19.57
C GLY A 424 -11.91 11.41 -18.21
N GLU A 425 -10.57 11.37 -18.19
CA GLU A 425 -9.74 11.63 -17.00
C GLU A 425 -9.72 13.13 -16.64
N ILE A 426 -10.03 14.00 -17.60
CA ILE A 426 -10.03 15.46 -17.52
C ILE A 426 -11.26 15.94 -18.29
N LEU A 427 -12.11 16.81 -17.71
CA LEU A 427 -13.41 17.19 -18.26
C LEU A 427 -13.57 18.72 -18.39
N PRO A 428 -12.61 19.45 -19.00
CA PRO A 428 -12.64 20.89 -19.03
C PRO A 428 -13.74 21.41 -19.98
N SER A 429 -14.13 22.67 -19.79
CA SER A 429 -15.26 23.28 -20.50
C SER A 429 -15.14 23.20 -22.03
N LYS A 430 -16.29 23.28 -22.72
CA LYS A 430 -16.36 23.30 -24.19
C LYS A 430 -15.39 24.32 -24.79
N ASP A 431 -15.36 25.53 -24.23
CA ASP A 431 -14.50 26.64 -24.67
C ASP A 431 -13.01 26.38 -24.36
N THR A 432 -12.68 25.80 -23.20
CA THR A 432 -11.30 25.39 -22.87
C THR A 432 -10.78 24.33 -23.85
N ARG A 433 -11.59 23.33 -24.23
CA ARG A 433 -11.20 22.30 -25.20
C ARG A 433 -11.00 22.87 -26.60
N LEU A 434 -11.85 23.83 -27.00
CA LEU A 434 -11.71 24.55 -28.27
C LEU A 434 -10.43 25.39 -28.29
N LEU A 435 -10.17 26.17 -27.23
CA LEU A 435 -8.96 26.98 -27.07
C LEU A 435 -7.69 26.11 -27.08
N LEU A 436 -7.69 24.98 -26.36
CA LEU A 436 -6.58 24.02 -26.36
C LEU A 436 -6.25 23.52 -27.79
N LEU A 437 -7.27 23.24 -28.60
CA LEU A 437 -7.08 22.84 -29.99
C LEU A 437 -6.61 24.03 -30.86
N GLN A 438 -7.15 25.23 -30.68
CA GLN A 438 -6.75 26.42 -31.44
C GLN A 438 -5.29 26.83 -31.16
N THR A 439 -4.86 26.82 -29.90
CA THR A 439 -3.51 27.26 -29.50
C THR A 439 -2.45 26.17 -29.70
N TRP A 440 -2.76 24.89 -29.44
CA TRP A 440 -1.74 23.84 -29.33
C TRP A 440 -1.82 22.69 -30.36
N LEU A 441 -2.87 22.58 -31.18
CA LEU A 441 -2.94 21.51 -32.19
C LEU A 441 -1.82 21.59 -33.23
N GLN A 442 -1.59 22.77 -33.83
CA GLN A 442 -0.56 22.92 -34.86
C GLN A 442 0.87 22.75 -34.29
N PRO A 443 1.25 23.35 -33.13
CA PRO A 443 2.52 23.05 -32.47
C PRO A 443 2.79 21.55 -32.19
N LEU A 444 1.74 20.78 -31.85
CA LEU A 444 1.85 19.33 -31.67
C LEU A 444 2.00 18.58 -33.00
N ILE A 445 1.30 19.00 -34.07
CA ILE A 445 1.45 18.45 -35.41
C ILE A 445 2.89 18.69 -35.94
N ASP A 446 3.44 19.90 -35.73
CA ASP A 446 4.79 20.27 -36.19
C ASP A 446 5.89 19.41 -35.55
N ASP A 447 5.72 19.02 -34.28
CA ASP A 447 6.66 18.15 -33.55
C ASP A 447 6.39 16.64 -33.73
N TYR A 448 5.21 16.24 -34.22
CA TYR A 448 4.72 14.86 -34.18
C TYR A 448 5.69 13.83 -34.76
N SER A 449 6.29 14.14 -35.93
CA SER A 449 7.27 13.26 -36.58
C SER A 449 8.50 12.99 -35.69
N TRP A 450 8.96 14.01 -34.96
CA TRP A 450 10.04 13.84 -33.99
C TRP A 450 9.56 13.07 -32.76
N LEU A 451 8.36 13.34 -32.25
CA LEU A 451 7.81 12.64 -31.08
C LEU A 451 7.69 11.14 -31.33
N GLN A 452 7.20 10.73 -32.50
CA GLN A 452 7.08 9.32 -32.92
C GLN A 452 8.41 8.55 -32.88
N HIS A 453 9.55 9.22 -33.08
CA HIS A 453 10.87 8.56 -33.24
C HIS A 453 11.88 8.88 -32.14
N GLY A 454 11.78 10.06 -31.50
CA GLY A 454 12.68 10.53 -30.45
C GLY A 454 12.16 10.34 -29.02
N CYS A 455 10.84 10.33 -28.81
CA CYS A 455 10.24 10.25 -27.48
C CYS A 455 9.78 8.84 -27.13
N ARG A 456 10.57 8.11 -26.31
CA ARG A 456 10.28 6.70 -25.95
C ARG A 456 8.96 6.47 -25.19
N SER A 457 8.40 7.51 -24.57
CA SER A 457 7.13 7.47 -23.82
C SER A 457 5.91 7.92 -24.64
N PHE A 458 6.10 8.31 -25.90
CA PHE A 458 5.02 8.79 -26.76
C PHE A 458 4.26 7.61 -27.42
N ASP A 459 3.18 7.14 -26.78
CA ASP A 459 2.26 6.20 -27.43
C ASP A 459 1.40 6.95 -28.46
N ARG A 460 1.86 6.87 -29.72
CA ARG A 460 1.20 7.46 -30.89
C ARG A 460 -0.30 7.18 -30.94
N LYS A 461 -0.72 5.93 -30.74
CA LYS A 461 -2.13 5.52 -30.92
C LYS A 461 -3.03 6.10 -29.83
N VAL A 462 -2.51 6.14 -28.60
CA VAL A 462 -3.22 6.72 -27.45
C VAL A 462 -3.37 8.23 -27.63
N VAL A 463 -2.36 8.92 -28.18
CA VAL A 463 -2.43 10.35 -28.51
C VAL A 463 -3.37 10.64 -29.68
N GLU A 464 -3.28 9.88 -30.78
CA GLU A 464 -4.18 10.01 -31.96
C GLU A 464 -5.67 9.84 -31.58
N GLU A 465 -6.01 8.79 -30.81
CA GLU A 465 -7.36 8.57 -30.30
C GLU A 465 -7.78 9.68 -29.31
N GLY A 466 -6.87 10.16 -28.46
CA GLY A 466 -7.13 11.25 -27.51
C GLY A 466 -7.47 12.57 -28.20
N MET A 467 -6.66 12.97 -29.19
CA MET A 467 -6.90 14.14 -30.03
C MET A 467 -8.22 14.02 -30.79
N GLY A 468 -8.43 12.89 -31.48
CA GLY A 468 -9.63 12.64 -32.26
C GLY A 468 -10.91 12.68 -31.42
N ARG A 469 -10.89 12.08 -30.22
CA ARG A 469 -12.02 12.16 -29.28
C ARG A 469 -12.24 13.57 -28.75
N THR A 470 -11.19 14.30 -28.40
CA THR A 470 -11.31 15.69 -27.91
C THR A 470 -12.05 16.55 -28.94
N ILE A 471 -11.66 16.46 -30.22
CA ILE A 471 -12.34 17.15 -31.34
C ILE A 471 -13.82 16.73 -31.42
N LEU A 472 -14.13 15.43 -31.35
CA LEU A 472 -15.50 14.90 -31.43
C LEU A 472 -16.44 15.31 -30.28
N THR A 473 -15.95 15.99 -29.23
CA THR A 473 -16.75 16.57 -28.14
C THR A 473 -17.19 18.03 -28.37
N LEU A 474 -16.71 18.68 -29.43
CA LEU A 474 -17.07 20.06 -29.80
C LEU A 474 -18.35 20.09 -30.68
N PRO A 475 -18.93 21.28 -30.94
CA PRO A 475 -19.92 21.50 -32.00
C PRO A 475 -19.45 20.99 -33.39
N LEU A 476 -20.39 20.75 -34.31
CA LEU A 476 -20.08 20.23 -35.65
C LEU A 476 -19.29 21.22 -36.53
N GLU A 477 -19.47 22.53 -36.32
CA GLU A 477 -18.77 23.60 -37.03
C GLU A 477 -17.29 23.68 -36.58
N ASP A 478 -17.04 23.61 -35.28
CA ASP A 478 -15.69 23.50 -34.72
C ASP A 478 -14.99 22.20 -35.17
N GLN A 479 -15.71 21.06 -35.14
CA GLN A 479 -15.23 19.79 -35.69
C GLN A 479 -14.83 19.96 -37.16
N GLN A 480 -15.68 20.58 -37.99
CA GLN A 480 -15.42 20.82 -39.41
C GLN A 480 -14.16 21.66 -39.63
N SER A 481 -14.05 22.81 -38.97
CA SER A 481 -12.91 23.72 -39.10
C SER A 481 -11.59 23.03 -38.78
N ILE A 482 -11.55 22.30 -37.65
CA ILE A 482 -10.36 21.62 -37.17
C ILE A 482 -10.01 20.40 -38.05
N LEU A 483 -10.99 19.60 -38.45
CA LEU A 483 -10.77 18.40 -39.26
C LEU A 483 -10.39 18.70 -40.71
N LEU A 484 -10.89 19.80 -41.30
CA LEU A 484 -10.46 20.24 -42.63
C LEU A 484 -9.03 20.84 -42.60
N SER A 485 -8.69 21.58 -41.54
CA SER A 485 -7.31 22.06 -41.32
C SER A 485 -6.35 20.88 -41.14
N TRP A 486 -6.70 19.90 -40.30
CA TRP A 486 -5.95 18.65 -40.15
C TRP A 486 -5.77 17.92 -41.48
N LEU A 487 -6.84 17.73 -42.27
CA LEU A 487 -6.78 17.04 -43.56
C LEU A 487 -5.79 17.73 -44.51
N GLY A 488 -5.80 19.07 -44.55
CA GLY A 488 -4.85 19.87 -45.33
C GLY A 488 -3.38 19.73 -44.89
N SER A 489 -3.12 19.38 -43.63
CA SER A 489 -1.78 19.06 -43.11
C SER A 489 -1.40 17.58 -43.33
N PHE A 490 -2.34 16.66 -43.11
CA PHE A 490 -2.15 15.22 -43.32
C PHE A 490 -1.84 14.89 -44.78
N LEU A 491 -2.52 15.54 -45.74
CA LEU A 491 -2.23 15.40 -47.18
C LEU A 491 -0.84 15.92 -47.60
N LYS A 492 -0.17 16.73 -46.78
CA LYS A 492 1.20 17.22 -47.03
C LYS A 492 2.28 16.37 -46.36
N ALA A 493 1.99 15.82 -45.18
CA ALA A 493 2.98 15.18 -44.30
C ALA A 493 2.82 13.66 -44.14
N GLY A 494 1.67 13.07 -44.51
CA GLY A 494 1.40 11.64 -44.38
C GLY A 494 1.58 11.15 -42.94
N ASP A 495 2.33 10.05 -42.75
CA ASP A 495 2.66 9.47 -41.43
C ASP A 495 3.52 10.37 -40.52
N SER A 496 3.97 11.55 -40.98
CA SER A 496 4.55 12.59 -40.13
C SER A 496 3.50 13.53 -39.50
N CYS A 497 2.20 13.24 -39.68
CA CYS A 497 1.07 13.93 -39.07
C CYS A 497 0.21 12.90 -38.26
N PRO A 498 -0.40 13.27 -37.13
CA PRO A 498 -1.32 12.41 -36.39
C PRO A 498 -2.46 11.91 -37.29
N ASN A 499 -2.75 10.60 -37.27
CA ASN A 499 -3.87 10.04 -38.02
C ASN A 499 -5.18 10.24 -37.25
N LEU A 500 -5.96 11.25 -37.66
CA LEU A 500 -7.29 11.53 -37.12
C LEU A 500 -8.44 10.99 -38.02
N GLN A 501 -8.15 10.06 -38.96
CA GLN A 501 -9.14 9.52 -39.90
C GLN A 501 -10.40 8.99 -39.20
N ARG A 502 -10.25 8.33 -38.04
CA ARG A 502 -11.40 7.84 -37.25
C ARG A 502 -12.33 8.98 -36.79
N ALA A 503 -11.77 10.12 -36.39
CA ALA A 503 -12.54 11.30 -36.01
C ALA A 503 -13.18 11.97 -37.23
N PHE A 504 -12.43 12.08 -38.32
CA PHE A 504 -12.93 12.57 -39.61
C PHE A 504 -14.14 11.75 -40.10
N GLU A 505 -14.07 10.41 -40.06
CA GLU A 505 -15.19 9.54 -40.43
C GLU A 505 -16.43 9.73 -39.54
N VAL A 506 -16.26 9.89 -38.22
CA VAL A 506 -17.38 10.07 -37.29
C VAL A 506 -18.05 11.42 -37.51
N TRP A 507 -17.28 12.50 -37.70
CA TRP A 507 -17.79 13.80 -38.11
C TRP A 507 -18.50 13.71 -39.47
N TRP A 508 -17.87 13.12 -40.50
CA TRP A 508 -18.46 12.94 -41.83
C TRP A 508 -19.82 12.22 -41.78
N ARG A 509 -19.93 11.14 -40.99
CA ARG A 509 -21.19 10.42 -40.79
C ARG A 509 -22.25 11.26 -40.10
N ARG A 510 -21.89 12.09 -39.11
CA ARG A 510 -22.79 13.05 -38.46
C ARG A 510 -23.27 14.15 -39.42
N THR A 511 -22.38 14.69 -40.25
CA THR A 511 -22.68 15.82 -41.15
C THR A 511 -23.45 15.41 -42.40
N PHE A 512 -23.09 14.30 -43.04
CA PHE A 512 -23.57 13.96 -44.40
C PHE A 512 -24.46 12.72 -44.49
N ILE A 513 -24.51 11.86 -43.46
CA ILE A 513 -25.24 10.57 -43.53
C ILE A 513 -26.34 10.48 -42.46
N LYS A 514 -26.11 11.05 -41.28
CA LYS A 514 -27.09 11.15 -40.18
C LYS A 514 -27.08 12.56 -39.55
N PRO A 515 -27.41 13.61 -40.32
CA PRO A 515 -27.68 14.92 -39.73
C PRO A 515 -28.89 14.80 -38.81
N PHE A 516 -28.68 15.06 -37.51
CA PHE A 516 -29.78 15.17 -36.54
C PHE A 516 -30.39 16.57 -36.64
N THR A 517 -31.40 16.72 -37.47
CA THR A 517 -32.27 17.90 -37.47
C THR A 517 -33.27 17.79 -36.32
N GLU A 518 -33.32 18.78 -35.44
CA GLU A 518 -34.36 18.89 -34.41
C GLU A 518 -35.71 19.18 -35.08
N THR A 519 -36.50 18.14 -35.34
CA THR A 519 -37.76 18.28 -36.11
C THR A 519 -38.80 17.24 -35.71
N GLN A 520 -39.19 17.23 -34.43
CA GLN A 520 -40.43 16.54 -34.00
C GLN A 520 -41.00 17.10 -32.68
N GLY A 521 -41.27 18.41 -32.66
CA GLY A 521 -42.30 18.98 -31.76
C GLY A 521 -43.70 18.92 -32.38
N ASP A 522 -43.80 19.17 -33.70
CA ASP A 522 -45.06 19.32 -34.43
C ASP A 522 -45.56 18.01 -35.05
N LEU A 523 -46.04 17.09 -34.19
CA LEU A 523 -46.80 15.92 -34.64
C LEU A 523 -48.08 15.65 -33.83
N VAL A 524 -48.59 16.69 -33.16
CA VAL A 524 -49.93 16.72 -32.52
C VAL A 524 -50.78 17.84 -33.13
N GLN A 525 -50.87 17.86 -34.47
CA GLN A 525 -51.84 18.68 -35.19
C GLN A 525 -52.25 18.09 -36.55
N SER A 526 -52.37 16.75 -36.61
CA SER A 526 -52.93 16.03 -37.77
C SER A 526 -54.38 15.53 -37.54
N GLU A 527 -55.06 16.01 -36.51
CA GLU A 527 -56.48 15.73 -36.24
C GLU A 527 -57.24 17.04 -36.00
N ASN A 528 -57.47 17.84 -37.06
CA ASN A 528 -58.52 18.87 -37.14
C ASN A 528 -58.58 19.56 -38.53
N SER A 529 -58.77 18.79 -39.61
CA SER A 529 -59.11 19.38 -40.93
C SER A 529 -59.83 18.40 -41.87
N VAL A 530 -61.01 17.92 -41.45
CA VAL A 530 -61.97 17.21 -42.33
C VAL A 530 -63.39 17.75 -42.07
N ALA A 531 -63.59 19.04 -42.35
CA ALA A 531 -64.88 19.71 -42.17
C ALA A 531 -65.03 21.00 -43.02
N SER A 532 -65.19 20.88 -44.34
CA SER A 532 -66.04 21.76 -45.18
C SER A 532 -65.87 21.45 -46.67
N ASN A 533 -66.92 21.76 -47.44
CA ASN A 533 -67.01 21.65 -48.91
C ASN A 533 -66.98 20.20 -49.46
N THR A 534 -67.96 19.73 -50.24
CA THR A 534 -69.14 20.37 -50.83
C THR A 534 -70.34 19.44 -50.83
N ASP A 535 -71.54 19.99 -50.74
CA ASP A 535 -72.63 19.58 -51.63
C ASP A 535 -73.62 20.73 -51.85
N VAL A 536 -74.16 20.83 -53.07
CA VAL A 536 -75.13 21.84 -53.51
C VAL A 536 -76.22 21.14 -54.29
N LEU A 537 -77.45 21.11 -53.76
CA LEU A 537 -78.64 20.65 -54.48
C LEU A 537 -79.92 21.19 -53.82
N SER A 538 -80.83 21.72 -54.64
CA SER A 538 -82.08 22.46 -54.30
C SER A 538 -81.87 23.95 -54.00
#